data_AF-A0A2V9BPJ3-F1
#
_entry.id   AF-A0A2V9BPJ3-F1
#
_cell.length_a   1.000
_cell.length_b   1.000
_cell.length_c   1.000
_cell.angle_alpha   90.00
_cell.angle_beta   90.00
_cell.angle_gamma   90.00
#
_symmetry.space_group_name_H-M   'P 1'
#
loop_
_entity.id
_entity.type
_entity.pdbx_description
1 polymer ?
#
loop_
_entity_poly.entity_id
_entity_poly.type
_entity_poly.pdbx_seq_one_letter_code
_entity_poly.pdbx_strand_id
1 'polypeptide(L)'
;MNNQLARRFTLLAFTSTSLFSIFLFAAANSIVAQPQALEECVERLARKAIALPHERRMSLLWTNHTTLSERRAEHLRVLFEQRLEAAQVRFLQGEAAPALRVSIEQTPSQLVFTASVPSDGSTNVVIEDVARSLVGSDERPSNAIRIEKELLWQQEATILSAVLPGVSTGAEKKMILLTEDALVIYGEAQGNWKLQTTKTLPGPKQPPRSARGQLLLAEENMDRVGILLPGRRCEANLADDSPIACAGGGSDWPAGRLLSLPACGAQAWWLKSDGTDWTAEDRLFLRSSGAAKESAPVAEWNVPGAVFSIGAGSNAASAAVVVRSLSTGNYEVYRIELACTN
;
A
#
# COMPACT_ATOMS: atom_id res chain seq x y z
N MET A 1 26.90 69.94 7.07
CA MET A 1 27.14 70.03 5.61
C MET A 1 26.04 69.21 4.95
N ASN A 2 24.86 69.83 4.73
CA ASN A 2 24.41 70.41 3.45
C ASN A 2 24.06 69.30 2.43
N ASN A 3 22.92 69.25 1.74
CA ASN A 3 21.78 70.15 1.67
C ASN A 3 20.62 69.40 0.99
N GLN A 4 19.40 69.80 1.31
CA GLN A 4 18.17 69.47 0.60
C GLN A 4 18.21 69.89 -0.88
N LEU A 5 17.39 69.26 -1.73
CA LEU A 5 16.56 70.02 -2.67
C LEU A 5 15.36 69.20 -3.18
N ALA A 6 14.18 69.69 -2.79
CA ALA A 6 12.88 69.35 -3.32
C ALA A 6 12.73 69.84 -4.76
N ARG A 7 11.88 69.18 -5.55
CA ARG A 7 11.06 69.86 -6.56
C ARG A 7 9.79 69.08 -6.86
N ARG A 8 8.68 69.67 -6.43
CA ARG A 8 7.32 69.41 -6.93
C ARG A 8 7.24 69.94 -8.37
N PHE A 9 6.58 69.19 -9.26
CA PHE A 9 5.91 69.77 -10.43
C PHE A 9 4.60 69.05 -10.68
N THR A 10 3.60 69.88 -10.98
CA THR A 10 2.17 69.60 -10.92
C THR A 10 1.61 69.40 -12.34
N LEU A 11 0.60 68.53 -12.45
CA LEU A 11 -0.54 68.54 -13.39
C LEU A 11 -0.28 68.56 -14.91
N LEU A 12 -0.80 67.53 -15.60
CA LEU A 12 -1.72 67.71 -16.73
C LEU A 12 -2.52 66.43 -17.00
N ALA A 13 -3.83 66.58 -17.04
CA ALA A 13 -4.81 65.57 -17.42
C ALA A 13 -4.78 65.32 -18.93
N PHE A 14 -4.97 64.07 -19.36
CA PHE A 14 -5.59 63.76 -20.64
C PHE A 14 -6.39 62.46 -20.53
N THR A 15 -7.70 62.62 -20.69
CA THR A 15 -8.70 61.58 -20.91
C THR A 15 -8.49 60.93 -22.27
N SER A 16 -8.48 59.60 -22.38
CA SER A 16 -8.93 58.93 -23.59
C SER A 16 -9.40 57.52 -23.27
N THR A 17 -10.72 57.38 -23.31
CA THR A 17 -11.50 56.16 -23.52
C THR A 17 -10.88 55.24 -24.58
N SER A 18 -10.72 53.95 -24.26
CA SER A 18 -10.87 52.92 -25.29
C SER A 18 -11.32 51.60 -24.67
N LEU A 19 -12.51 51.18 -25.12
CA LEU A 19 -13.17 49.91 -24.88
C LEU A 19 -12.27 48.74 -25.31
N PHE A 20 -12.14 47.70 -24.46
CA PHE A 20 -12.23 46.28 -24.84
C PHE A 20 -12.08 45.40 -23.57
N SER A 21 -13.14 45.25 -22.79
CA SER A 21 -13.20 44.19 -21.75
C SER A 21 -13.72 42.92 -22.40
N ILE A 22 -12.80 42.04 -22.76
CA ILE A 22 -13.07 40.67 -23.19
C ILE A 22 -13.56 39.90 -21.96
N PHE A 23 -14.87 39.64 -21.89
CA PHE A 23 -15.44 38.65 -20.97
C PHE A 23 -15.10 37.24 -21.49
N LEU A 24 -13.93 36.74 -21.10
CA LEU A 24 -13.57 35.33 -21.20
C LEU A 24 -14.25 34.60 -20.03
N PHE A 25 -15.53 34.24 -20.19
CA PHE A 25 -16.19 33.24 -19.36
C PHE A 25 -15.58 31.87 -19.68
N ALA A 26 -14.45 31.56 -19.04
CA ALA A 26 -13.98 30.20 -18.93
C ALA A 26 -14.97 29.45 -18.03
N ALA A 27 -15.94 28.76 -18.65
CA ALA A 27 -16.75 27.76 -17.99
C ALA A 27 -15.84 26.59 -17.61
N ALA A 28 -15.17 26.71 -16.46
CA ALA A 28 -14.62 25.57 -15.76
C ALA A 28 -15.81 24.71 -15.33
N ASN A 29 -16.13 23.70 -16.14
CA ASN A 29 -17.03 22.61 -15.73
C ASN A 29 -16.33 21.86 -14.60
N SER A 30 -16.49 22.33 -13.38
CA SER A 30 -16.17 21.56 -12.19
C SER A 30 -17.04 20.30 -12.23
N ILE A 31 -16.42 19.16 -12.53
CA ILE A 31 -17.04 17.85 -12.40
C ILE A 31 -17.25 17.65 -10.90
N VAL A 32 -18.42 18.05 -10.41
CA VAL A 32 -18.83 17.81 -9.03
C VAL A 32 -19.10 16.33 -8.91
N ALA A 33 -18.44 15.66 -7.96
CA ALA A 33 -18.73 14.28 -7.62
C ALA A 33 -20.23 14.15 -7.31
N GLN A 34 -20.90 13.22 -7.98
CA GLN A 34 -22.32 12.97 -7.78
C GLN A 34 -22.44 11.73 -6.91
N PRO A 35 -22.74 11.87 -5.59
CA PRO A 35 -22.76 10.73 -4.68
C PRO A 35 -23.76 9.63 -5.08
N GLN A 36 -24.72 9.94 -5.98
CA GLN A 36 -25.75 9.03 -6.48
C GLN A 36 -25.39 8.29 -7.78
N ALA A 37 -24.23 8.57 -8.39
CA ALA A 37 -23.87 7.99 -9.69
C ALA A 37 -23.76 6.45 -9.65
N LEU A 38 -23.37 5.88 -8.50
CA LEU A 38 -23.31 4.43 -8.27
C LEU A 38 -24.71 3.81 -8.23
N GLU A 39 -25.61 4.42 -7.46
CA GLU A 39 -27.00 3.99 -7.32
C GLU A 39 -27.69 3.99 -8.68
N GLU A 40 -27.54 5.07 -9.46
CA GLU A 40 -28.09 5.16 -10.81
C GLU A 40 -27.52 4.09 -11.76
N CYS A 41 -26.22 3.79 -11.65
CA CYS A 41 -25.57 2.74 -12.42
C CYS A 41 -26.16 1.36 -12.11
N VAL A 42 -26.33 1.04 -10.82
CA VAL A 42 -26.92 -0.22 -10.37
C VAL A 42 -28.39 -0.33 -10.79
N GLU A 43 -29.15 0.76 -10.74
CA GLU A 43 -30.53 0.78 -11.25
C GLU A 43 -30.62 0.57 -12.76
N ARG A 44 -29.69 1.13 -13.55
CA ARG A 44 -29.58 0.84 -14.99
C ARG A 44 -29.25 -0.62 -15.23
N LEU A 45 -28.31 -1.18 -14.49
CA LEU A 45 -27.92 -2.59 -14.57
C LEU A 45 -29.13 -3.50 -14.27
N ALA A 46 -29.84 -3.23 -13.18
CA ALA A 46 -31.03 -3.98 -12.78
C ALA A 46 -32.11 -3.94 -13.88
N ARG A 47 -32.40 -2.75 -14.44
CA ARG A 47 -33.36 -2.61 -15.54
C ARG A 47 -32.98 -3.43 -16.76
N LYS A 48 -31.70 -3.40 -17.16
CA LYS A 48 -31.21 -4.18 -18.29
C LYS A 48 -31.26 -5.69 -18.01
N ALA A 49 -30.94 -6.12 -16.78
CA ALA A 49 -31.06 -7.53 -16.38
C ALA A 49 -32.51 -8.03 -16.43
N ILE A 50 -33.47 -7.23 -15.95
CA ILE A 50 -34.91 -7.54 -16.00
C ILE A 50 -35.43 -7.64 -17.45
N ALA A 51 -34.87 -6.85 -18.37
CA ALA A 51 -35.28 -6.85 -19.77
C ALA A 51 -34.85 -8.12 -20.54
N LEU A 52 -33.91 -8.90 -20.00
CA LEU A 52 -33.49 -10.17 -20.58
C LEU A 52 -34.45 -11.30 -20.20
N PRO A 53 -34.55 -12.37 -21.01
CA PRO A 53 -35.22 -13.60 -20.60
C PRO A 53 -34.61 -14.13 -19.29
N HIS A 54 -35.45 -14.35 -18.28
CA HIS A 54 -35.04 -14.78 -16.95
C HIS A 54 -36.11 -15.65 -16.27
N GLU A 55 -35.69 -16.43 -15.30
CA GLU A 55 -36.61 -17.18 -14.44
C GLU A 55 -37.16 -16.31 -13.31
N ARG A 56 -38.42 -16.54 -12.91
CA ARG A 56 -39.07 -15.78 -11.81
C ARG A 56 -38.49 -16.10 -10.43
N ARG A 57 -37.71 -17.17 -10.29
CA ARG A 57 -37.13 -17.65 -9.03
C ARG A 57 -35.65 -17.91 -9.27
N MET A 58 -34.79 -17.18 -8.58
CA MET A 58 -33.34 -17.25 -8.76
C MET A 58 -32.61 -17.07 -7.43
N SER A 59 -31.33 -17.42 -7.39
CA SER A 59 -30.44 -17.03 -6.29
C SER A 59 -29.56 -15.86 -6.74
N LEU A 60 -29.24 -14.92 -5.84
CA LEU A 60 -28.31 -13.82 -6.14
C LEU A 60 -26.93 -14.17 -5.58
N LEU A 61 -25.92 -14.13 -6.44
CA LEU A 61 -24.51 -14.19 -6.04
C LEU A 61 -23.87 -12.83 -6.33
N TRP A 62 -23.51 -12.10 -5.28
CA TRP A 62 -22.92 -10.77 -5.38
C TRP A 62 -21.45 -10.78 -4.96
N THR A 63 -20.56 -10.35 -5.86
CA THR A 63 -19.11 -10.34 -5.63
C THR A 63 -18.53 -8.95 -5.84
N ASN A 64 -17.77 -8.46 -4.86
CA ASN A 64 -17.11 -7.15 -4.92
C ASN A 64 -15.58 -7.31 -5.01
N HIS A 65 -14.98 -6.90 -6.14
CA HIS A 65 -13.53 -6.84 -6.34
C HIS A 65 -12.99 -5.39 -6.36
N THR A 66 -13.78 -4.44 -5.85
CA THR A 66 -13.43 -3.01 -5.82
C THR A 66 -12.96 -2.58 -4.43
N THR A 67 -12.51 -1.32 -4.33
CA THR A 67 -12.20 -0.64 -3.06
C THR A 67 -13.44 -0.06 -2.36
N LEU A 68 -14.67 -0.35 -2.82
CA LEU A 68 -15.89 0.08 -2.13
C LEU A 68 -15.97 -0.55 -0.74
N SER A 69 -16.42 0.20 0.25
CA SER A 69 -16.64 -0.34 1.59
C SER A 69 -17.70 -1.44 1.55
N GLU A 70 -17.60 -2.40 2.48
CA GLU A 70 -18.58 -3.49 2.60
C GLU A 70 -20.00 -2.95 2.79
N ARG A 71 -20.16 -1.89 3.60
CA ARG A 71 -21.44 -1.19 3.80
C ARG A 71 -22.01 -0.63 2.49
N ARG A 72 -21.17 -0.01 1.67
CA ARG A 72 -21.59 0.58 0.39
C ARG A 72 -21.92 -0.49 -0.63
N ALA A 73 -21.12 -1.55 -0.73
CA ALA A 73 -21.39 -2.69 -1.59
C ALA A 73 -22.70 -3.40 -1.22
N GLU A 74 -22.96 -3.57 0.07
CA GLU A 74 -24.20 -4.14 0.59
C GLU A 74 -25.42 -3.27 0.30
N HIS A 75 -25.29 -1.94 0.45
CA HIS A 75 -26.35 -1.00 0.06
C HIS A 75 -26.70 -1.11 -1.43
N LEU A 76 -25.70 -1.22 -2.31
CA LEU A 76 -25.91 -1.42 -3.75
C LEU A 76 -26.55 -2.78 -4.06
N ARG A 77 -26.18 -3.85 -3.33
CA ARG A 77 -26.81 -5.17 -3.44
C ARG A 77 -28.30 -5.09 -3.11
N VAL A 78 -28.66 -4.46 -1.98
CA VAL A 78 -30.05 -4.29 -1.56
C VAL A 78 -30.85 -3.47 -2.57
N LEU A 79 -30.27 -2.39 -3.12
CA LEU A 79 -30.93 -1.58 -4.15
C LEU A 79 -31.21 -2.38 -5.42
N PHE A 80 -30.25 -3.21 -5.85
CA PHE A 80 -30.40 -4.10 -6.99
C PHE A 80 -31.52 -5.13 -6.74
N GLU A 81 -31.52 -5.79 -5.57
CA GLU A 81 -32.56 -6.75 -5.17
C GLU A 81 -33.95 -6.15 -5.16
N GLN A 82 -34.13 -5.00 -4.51
CA GLN A 82 -35.40 -4.29 -4.46
C GLN A 82 -35.94 -3.99 -5.87
N ARG A 83 -35.05 -3.64 -6.81
CA ARG A 83 -35.46 -3.34 -8.19
C ARG A 83 -35.93 -4.57 -8.95
N LEU A 84 -35.32 -5.74 -8.71
CA LEU A 84 -35.73 -7.03 -9.29
C LEU A 84 -37.01 -7.56 -8.65
N GLU A 85 -37.17 -7.41 -7.33
CA GLU A 85 -38.40 -7.77 -6.61
C GLU A 85 -39.61 -6.96 -7.07
N ALA A 86 -39.42 -5.66 -7.33
CA ALA A 86 -40.46 -4.80 -7.91
C ALA A 86 -40.90 -5.27 -9.31
N ALA A 87 -40.05 -6.03 -10.03
CA ALA A 87 -40.37 -6.70 -11.29
C ALA A 87 -40.85 -8.14 -11.12
N GLN A 88 -41.22 -8.54 -9.90
CA GLN A 88 -41.73 -9.87 -9.52
C GLN A 88 -40.70 -11.01 -9.63
N VAL A 89 -39.41 -10.71 -9.68
CA VAL A 89 -38.35 -11.71 -9.53
C VAL A 89 -38.18 -12.01 -8.04
N ARG A 90 -38.28 -13.28 -7.64
CA ARG A 90 -38.14 -13.70 -6.24
C ARG A 90 -36.79 -14.37 -6.02
N PHE A 91 -36.07 -13.92 -5.00
CA PHE A 91 -34.84 -14.57 -4.58
C PHE A 91 -35.12 -15.72 -3.61
N LEU A 92 -34.58 -16.90 -3.92
CA LEU A 92 -34.63 -18.06 -3.03
C LEU A 92 -33.25 -18.29 -2.42
N GLN A 93 -33.23 -18.57 -1.12
CA GLN A 93 -32.02 -19.07 -0.46
C GLN A 93 -31.89 -20.57 -0.73
N GLY A 94 -30.83 -20.98 -1.44
CA GLY A 94 -30.50 -22.38 -1.70
C GLY A 94 -29.94 -22.66 -3.09
N GLU A 95 -29.19 -23.77 -3.20
CA GLU A 95 -28.42 -24.17 -4.39
C GLU A 95 -29.27 -24.64 -5.59
N ALA A 96 -30.57 -24.88 -5.36
CA ALA A 96 -31.48 -25.42 -6.38
C ALA A 96 -32.05 -24.36 -7.35
N ALA A 97 -31.84 -23.06 -7.10
CA ALA A 97 -32.32 -21.99 -7.98
C ALA A 97 -31.17 -21.48 -8.88
N PRO A 98 -31.45 -21.18 -10.16
CA PRO A 98 -30.42 -20.67 -11.07
C PRO A 98 -29.83 -19.36 -10.54
N ALA A 99 -28.51 -19.26 -10.59
CA ALA A 99 -27.78 -18.16 -9.97
C ALA A 99 -27.64 -16.97 -10.92
N LEU A 100 -28.26 -15.84 -10.55
CA LEU A 100 -27.94 -14.53 -11.09
C LEU A 100 -26.64 -14.06 -10.45
N ARG A 101 -25.56 -13.99 -11.23
CA ARG A 101 -24.24 -13.56 -10.72
C ARG A 101 -24.02 -12.10 -11.04
N VAL A 102 -23.72 -11.29 -10.02
CA VAL A 102 -23.35 -9.89 -10.17
C VAL A 102 -21.94 -9.70 -9.63
N SER A 103 -21.04 -9.17 -10.45
CA SER A 103 -19.69 -8.80 -10.03
C SER A 103 -19.44 -7.31 -10.26
N ILE A 104 -18.63 -6.74 -9.37
CA ILE A 104 -18.14 -5.36 -9.49
C ILE A 104 -16.62 -5.40 -9.62
N GLU A 105 -16.11 -4.88 -10.73
CA GLU A 105 -14.69 -4.82 -11.05
C GLU A 105 -14.21 -3.36 -11.08
N GLN A 106 -12.94 -3.15 -10.73
CA GLN A 106 -12.34 -1.83 -10.71
C GLN A 106 -11.23 -1.71 -11.75
N THR A 107 -11.34 -0.70 -12.61
CA THR A 107 -10.31 -0.31 -13.57
C THR A 107 -9.67 1.02 -13.14
N PRO A 108 -8.58 1.48 -13.78
CA PRO A 108 -8.00 2.79 -13.48
C PRO A 108 -9.00 3.95 -13.60
N SER A 109 -9.91 3.91 -14.57
CA SER A 109 -10.84 5.00 -14.89
C SER A 109 -12.29 4.77 -14.46
N GLN A 110 -12.74 3.52 -14.30
CA GLN A 110 -14.15 3.16 -14.14
C GLN A 110 -14.36 2.04 -13.11
N LEU A 111 -15.55 1.99 -12.52
CA LEU A 111 -16.09 0.78 -11.90
C LEU A 111 -17.04 0.12 -12.90
N VAL A 112 -16.87 -1.18 -13.11
CA VAL A 112 -17.62 -1.97 -14.09
C VAL A 112 -18.47 -2.99 -13.35
N PHE A 113 -19.78 -2.92 -13.55
CA PHE A 113 -20.75 -3.85 -13.01
C PHE A 113 -21.14 -4.84 -14.10
N THR A 114 -21.06 -6.14 -13.79
CA THR A 114 -21.46 -7.21 -14.71
C THR A 114 -22.54 -8.06 -14.07
N ALA A 115 -23.65 -8.27 -14.75
CA ALA A 115 -24.72 -9.18 -14.33
C ALA A 115 -24.87 -10.32 -15.35
N SER A 116 -24.66 -11.55 -14.90
CA SER A 116 -24.85 -12.78 -15.69
C SER A 116 -26.21 -13.39 -15.34
N VAL A 117 -27.17 -13.22 -16.25
CA VAL A 117 -28.56 -13.65 -16.10
C VAL A 117 -28.75 -15.03 -16.73
N PRO A 118 -29.07 -16.06 -15.95
CA PRO A 118 -29.40 -17.38 -16.50
C PRO A 118 -30.74 -17.33 -17.24
N SER A 119 -30.77 -17.96 -18.42
CA SER A 119 -31.95 -18.15 -19.26
C SER A 119 -32.01 -19.61 -19.71
N ASP A 120 -33.15 -20.07 -20.21
CA ASP A 120 -33.33 -21.46 -20.68
C ASP A 120 -32.20 -21.85 -21.67
N GLY A 121 -31.32 -22.75 -21.22
CA GLY A 121 -30.15 -23.23 -21.95
C GLY A 121 -29.03 -22.22 -22.25
N SER A 122 -29.09 -20.98 -21.74
CA SER A 122 -28.11 -19.92 -22.07
C SER A 122 -27.82 -18.96 -20.91
N THR A 123 -26.73 -18.20 -20.99
CA THR A 123 -26.42 -17.13 -20.04
C THR A 123 -26.26 -15.83 -20.78
N ASN A 124 -27.07 -14.84 -20.43
CA ASN A 124 -26.99 -13.50 -20.98
C ASN A 124 -26.17 -12.61 -20.02
N VAL A 125 -25.35 -11.72 -20.56
CA VAL A 125 -24.50 -10.84 -19.75
C VAL A 125 -24.85 -9.39 -20.03
N VAL A 126 -25.02 -8.62 -18.96
CA VAL A 126 -25.23 -7.18 -19.01
C VAL A 126 -24.08 -6.49 -18.31
N ILE A 127 -23.59 -5.40 -18.91
CA ILE A 127 -22.52 -4.59 -18.36
C ILE A 127 -22.99 -3.13 -18.25
N GLU A 128 -22.67 -2.51 -17.13
CA GLU A 128 -22.76 -1.06 -16.91
C GLU A 128 -21.45 -0.58 -16.30
N ASP A 129 -21.09 0.67 -16.58
CA ASP A 129 -19.92 1.31 -15.99
C ASP A 129 -20.24 2.70 -15.43
N VAL A 130 -19.42 3.12 -14.47
CA VAL A 130 -19.44 4.47 -13.92
C VAL A 130 -18.01 4.97 -13.78
N ALA A 131 -17.76 6.21 -14.23
CA ALA A 131 -16.46 6.84 -14.11
C ALA A 131 -16.08 7.01 -12.63
N ARG A 132 -14.86 6.62 -12.26
CA ARG A 132 -14.36 6.72 -10.88
C ARG A 132 -14.34 8.15 -10.35
N SER A 133 -14.22 9.15 -11.22
CA SER A 133 -14.30 10.56 -10.85
C SER A 133 -15.69 10.99 -10.37
N LEU A 134 -16.75 10.28 -10.79
CA LEU A 134 -18.13 10.54 -10.37
C LEU A 134 -18.49 9.80 -9.08
N VAL A 135 -17.86 8.65 -8.87
CA VAL A 135 -17.92 7.90 -7.62
C VAL A 135 -17.15 8.71 -6.58
N GLY A 136 -17.88 9.54 -5.83
CA GLY A 136 -17.31 10.24 -4.68
C GLY A 136 -16.49 9.25 -3.84
N SER A 137 -15.34 9.68 -3.33
CA SER A 137 -14.57 8.82 -2.43
C SER A 137 -15.51 8.40 -1.31
N ASP A 138 -15.84 7.11 -1.24
CA ASP A 138 -16.56 6.51 -0.13
C ASP A 138 -15.94 7.09 1.14
N GLU A 139 -16.74 7.56 2.10
CA GLU A 139 -16.25 8.06 3.39
C GLU A 139 -15.16 7.09 3.83
N ARG A 140 -13.89 7.52 3.75
CA ARG A 140 -12.78 6.67 4.11
C ARG A 140 -13.14 6.14 5.49
N PRO A 141 -13.09 4.82 5.74
CA PRO A 141 -13.32 4.32 7.08
C PRO A 141 -12.45 5.19 7.99
N SER A 142 -13.04 5.79 9.03
CA SER A 142 -12.41 6.75 9.94
C SER A 142 -11.28 6.14 10.79
N ASN A 143 -10.70 5.04 10.30
CA ASN A 143 -9.62 4.21 10.83
C ASN A 143 -8.91 3.48 9.67
N ALA A 144 -8.77 4.12 8.50
CA ALA A 144 -8.03 3.53 7.39
C ALA A 144 -6.55 3.42 7.79
N ILE A 145 -6.00 2.21 7.68
CA ILE A 145 -4.58 2.01 7.91
C ILE A 145 -3.80 2.62 6.76
N ARG A 146 -2.73 3.33 7.09
CA ARG A 146 -1.76 3.87 6.13
C ARG A 146 -0.35 3.40 6.44
N ILE A 147 0.48 3.39 5.41
CA ILE A 147 1.92 3.17 5.50
C ILE A 147 2.59 4.54 5.62
N GLU A 148 3.23 4.79 6.75
CA GLU A 148 4.19 5.89 6.91
C GLU A 148 5.59 5.40 6.62
N LYS A 149 6.40 6.27 6.02
CA LYS A 149 7.76 5.95 5.58
C LYS A 149 8.71 7.07 5.93
N GLU A 150 9.89 6.68 6.38
CA GLU A 150 10.98 7.59 6.70
C GLU A 150 12.30 6.98 6.21
N LEU A 151 13.05 7.73 5.41
CA LEU A 151 14.39 7.34 4.98
C LEU A 151 15.35 7.52 6.17
N LEU A 152 15.96 6.44 6.62
CA LEU A 152 16.91 6.47 7.74
C LEU A 152 18.37 6.51 7.29
N TRP A 153 18.68 5.84 6.17
CA TRP A 153 20.04 5.64 5.72
C TRP A 153 20.13 5.43 4.22
N GLN A 154 21.24 5.83 3.61
CA GLN A 154 21.53 5.62 2.21
C GLN A 154 23.04 5.45 1.99
N GLN A 155 23.44 4.52 1.12
CA GLN A 155 24.84 4.34 0.72
C GLN A 155 24.96 3.62 -0.64
N GLU A 156 26.10 3.75 -1.30
CA GLU A 156 26.41 3.02 -2.55
C GLU A 156 26.67 1.53 -2.30
N ALA A 157 27.35 1.19 -1.21
CA ALA A 157 27.72 -0.19 -0.90
C ALA A 157 26.49 -1.05 -0.58
N THR A 158 26.49 -2.31 -1.04
CA THR A 158 25.36 -3.23 -0.90
C THR A 158 24.88 -3.38 0.53
N ILE A 159 23.59 -3.14 0.74
CA ILE A 159 22.86 -3.54 1.95
C ILE A 159 21.99 -4.74 1.59
N LEU A 160 22.24 -5.88 2.21
CA LEU A 160 21.46 -7.11 2.03
C LEU A 160 20.23 -7.11 2.92
N SER A 161 20.36 -6.64 4.16
CA SER A 161 19.25 -6.59 5.11
C SER A 161 19.45 -5.52 6.17
N ALA A 162 18.37 -5.02 6.75
CA ALA A 162 18.39 -4.08 7.85
C ALA A 162 17.33 -4.43 8.89
N VAL A 163 17.62 -4.15 10.15
CA VAL A 163 16.66 -4.25 11.25
C VAL A 163 16.84 -3.08 12.23
N LEU A 164 15.75 -2.70 12.89
CA LEU A 164 15.73 -1.66 13.91
C LEU A 164 15.33 -2.30 15.24
N PRO A 165 16.29 -2.70 16.10
CA PRO A 165 15.98 -3.20 17.43
C PRO A 165 15.04 -2.27 18.20
N GLY A 166 14.05 -2.85 18.88
CA GLY A 166 13.23 -2.11 19.84
C GLY A 166 14.08 -1.50 20.94
N VAL A 167 13.65 -0.32 21.40
CA VAL A 167 14.37 0.46 22.42
C VAL A 167 13.71 0.19 23.77
N SER A 168 14.46 -0.35 24.72
CA SER A 168 14.06 -0.32 26.13
C SER A 168 14.18 1.11 26.66
N THR A 169 13.28 1.52 27.56
CA THR A 169 13.18 2.90 28.04
C THR A 169 14.55 3.47 28.45
N GLY A 170 15.04 4.48 27.74
CA GLY A 170 16.33 5.14 28.01
C GLY A 170 17.55 4.59 27.24
N ALA A 171 17.39 3.54 26.44
CA ALA A 171 18.46 3.06 25.55
C ALA A 171 18.55 3.89 24.26
N GLU A 172 19.73 3.93 23.66
CA GLU A 172 19.94 4.54 22.34
C GLU A 172 19.27 3.68 21.25
N LYS A 173 18.67 4.33 20.24
CA LYS A 173 18.15 3.62 19.06
C LYS A 173 19.32 3.00 18.31
N LYS A 174 19.14 1.76 17.85
CA LYS A 174 20.12 1.05 17.05
C LYS A 174 19.57 0.74 15.66
N MET A 175 20.46 0.70 14.68
CA MET A 175 20.18 0.20 13.34
C MET A 175 21.27 -0.80 13.00
N ILE A 176 20.87 -2.00 12.60
CA ILE A 176 21.79 -3.08 12.26
C ILE A 176 21.65 -3.35 10.77
N LEU A 177 22.76 -3.22 10.05
CA LEU A 177 22.85 -3.46 8.62
C LEU A 177 23.65 -4.74 8.36
N LEU A 178 23.14 -5.57 7.48
CA LEU A 178 23.86 -6.69 6.89
C LEU A 178 24.37 -6.25 5.51
N THR A 179 25.67 -6.26 5.35
CA THR A 179 26.36 -6.05 4.08
C THR A 179 26.87 -7.39 3.55
N GLU A 180 27.58 -7.40 2.43
CA GLU A 180 28.11 -8.64 1.85
C GLU A 180 29.16 -9.33 2.73
N ASP A 181 29.94 -8.55 3.47
CA ASP A 181 31.11 -9.01 4.23
C ASP A 181 31.05 -8.67 5.72
N ALA A 182 30.09 -7.87 6.17
CA ALA A 182 29.99 -7.48 7.58
C ALA A 182 28.56 -7.28 8.10
N LEU A 183 28.42 -7.43 9.41
CA LEU A 183 27.34 -6.90 10.22
C LEU A 183 27.78 -5.55 10.79
N VAL A 184 27.07 -4.48 10.45
CA VAL A 184 27.39 -3.10 10.83
C VAL A 184 26.32 -2.58 11.77
N ILE A 185 26.71 -2.05 12.92
CA ILE A 185 25.79 -1.55 13.94
C ILE A 185 25.99 -0.04 14.08
N TYR A 186 24.90 0.69 13.88
CA TYR A 186 24.80 2.13 14.11
C TYR A 186 23.99 2.40 15.38
N GLY A 187 24.41 3.39 16.14
CA GLY A 187 23.64 3.99 17.23
C GLY A 187 23.21 5.40 16.86
N GLU A 188 21.98 5.77 17.21
CA GLU A 188 21.50 7.13 17.06
C GLU A 188 21.90 7.97 18.27
N ALA A 189 22.73 8.98 18.06
CA ALA A 189 23.11 9.94 19.07
C ALA A 189 22.81 11.35 18.54
N GLN A 190 21.95 12.10 19.27
CA GLN A 190 21.56 13.46 18.90
C GLN A 190 20.96 13.57 17.49
N GLY A 191 20.10 12.62 17.11
CA GLY A 191 19.45 12.60 15.80
C GLY A 191 20.34 12.16 14.64
N ASN A 192 21.57 11.72 14.90
CA ASN A 192 22.52 11.28 13.88
C ASN A 192 22.93 9.83 14.13
N TRP A 193 22.93 9.04 13.06
CA TRP A 193 23.46 7.68 13.07
C TRP A 193 24.98 7.71 13.10
N LYS A 194 25.58 7.07 14.11
CA LYS A 194 27.03 6.90 14.24
C LYS A 194 27.38 5.42 14.27
N LEU A 195 28.42 5.05 13.54
CA LEU A 195 28.96 3.70 13.57
C LEU A 195 29.42 3.36 14.99
N GLN A 196 28.87 2.29 15.56
CA GLN A 196 29.26 1.78 16.87
C GLN A 196 30.24 0.61 16.73
N THR A 197 29.88 -0.39 15.92
CA THR A 197 30.74 -1.57 15.73
C THR A 197 30.52 -2.21 14.36
N THR A 198 31.52 -2.97 13.92
CA THR A 198 31.50 -3.75 12.69
C THR A 198 32.03 -5.14 13.01
N LYS A 199 31.25 -6.16 12.67
CA LYS A 199 31.63 -7.57 12.82
C LYS A 199 31.75 -8.21 11.45
N THR A 200 32.93 -8.71 11.12
CA THR A 200 33.16 -9.38 9.83
C THR A 200 32.41 -10.71 9.75
N LEU A 201 31.73 -10.93 8.63
CA LEU A 201 31.10 -12.19 8.29
C LEU A 201 32.17 -13.18 7.84
N PRO A 202 32.14 -14.43 8.30
CA PRO A 202 32.96 -15.48 7.73
C PRO A 202 32.64 -15.61 6.24
N GLY A 203 33.60 -15.38 5.35
CA GLY A 203 33.38 -15.49 3.90
C GLY A 203 32.90 -16.90 3.51
N PRO A 204 32.01 -17.05 2.52
CA PRO A 204 31.69 -18.36 2.00
C PRO A 204 32.91 -18.93 1.26
N LYS A 205 33.10 -20.26 1.28
CA LYS A 205 34.19 -20.90 0.51
C LYS A 205 34.12 -20.61 -0.99
N GLN A 206 32.91 -20.35 -1.50
CA GLN A 206 32.64 -19.94 -2.87
C GLN A 206 31.62 -18.81 -2.85
N PRO A 207 31.80 -17.74 -3.66
CA PRO A 207 30.85 -16.65 -3.73
C PRO A 207 29.50 -17.15 -4.26
N PRO A 208 28.36 -16.77 -3.64
CA PRO A 208 27.05 -17.16 -4.11
C PRO A 208 26.72 -16.45 -5.44
N ARG A 209 25.91 -17.11 -6.28
CA ARG A 209 25.45 -16.51 -7.54
C ARG A 209 24.51 -15.32 -7.34
N SER A 210 23.83 -15.27 -6.21
CA SER A 210 22.92 -14.19 -5.82
C SER A 210 23.28 -13.74 -4.42
N ALA A 211 23.71 -12.49 -4.29
CA ALA A 211 23.95 -11.87 -3.00
C ALA A 211 22.59 -11.63 -2.32
N ARG A 212 22.27 -12.49 -1.35
CA ARG A 212 21.07 -12.38 -0.51
C ARG A 212 21.46 -12.57 0.93
N GLY A 213 20.81 -11.84 1.82
CA GLY A 213 20.97 -12.01 3.25
C GLY A 213 19.73 -11.52 3.97
N GLN A 214 19.42 -12.11 5.13
CA GLN A 214 18.29 -11.68 5.96
C GLN A 214 18.71 -11.69 7.42
N LEU A 215 18.46 -10.57 8.11
CA LEU A 215 18.58 -10.49 9.56
C LEU A 215 17.29 -10.98 10.22
N LEU A 216 17.46 -11.77 11.29
CA LEU A 216 16.40 -12.32 12.13
C LEU A 216 16.65 -11.88 13.58
N LEU A 217 15.83 -10.98 14.09
CA LEU A 217 15.82 -10.59 15.50
C LEU A 217 14.82 -11.46 16.26
N ALA A 218 15.25 -11.97 17.41
CA ALA A 218 14.35 -12.57 18.40
C ALA A 218 13.81 -11.46 19.32
N GLU A 219 12.49 -11.42 19.53
CA GLU A 219 11.86 -10.39 20.37
C GLU A 219 12.29 -10.49 21.84
N GLU A 220 12.58 -11.71 22.31
CA GLU A 220 12.99 -11.98 23.69
C GLU A 220 14.47 -11.72 23.96
N ASN A 221 15.31 -11.70 22.92
CA ASN A 221 16.76 -11.54 23.06
C ASN A 221 17.33 -10.68 21.94
N MET A 222 17.27 -9.38 22.15
CA MET A 222 17.72 -8.35 21.20
C MET A 222 19.24 -8.31 21.03
N ASP A 223 19.99 -8.94 21.94
CA ASP A 223 21.45 -9.06 21.85
C ASP A 223 21.88 -10.21 20.95
N ARG A 224 20.96 -11.08 20.51
CA ARG A 224 21.26 -12.16 19.55
C ARG A 224 20.57 -11.91 18.22
N VAL A 225 21.37 -11.95 17.16
CA VAL A 225 20.89 -11.78 15.79
C VAL A 225 21.18 -13.03 14.99
N GLY A 226 20.14 -13.65 14.46
CA GLY A 226 20.25 -14.67 13.44
C GLY A 226 20.49 -14.03 12.07
N ILE A 227 21.35 -14.64 11.27
CA ILE A 227 21.67 -14.19 9.91
C ILE A 227 21.43 -15.36 8.97
N LEU A 228 20.52 -15.21 8.01
CA LEU A 228 20.33 -16.17 6.93
C LEU A 228 21.15 -15.74 5.73
N LEU A 229 22.01 -16.64 5.25
CA LEU A 229 22.79 -16.50 4.04
C LEU A 229 22.55 -17.72 3.13
N PRO A 230 22.86 -17.67 1.84
CA PRO A 230 22.74 -18.81 0.95
C PRO A 230 23.50 -20.04 1.49
N GLY A 231 22.78 -21.11 1.81
CA GLY A 231 23.31 -22.40 2.26
C GLY A 231 23.84 -22.44 3.70
N ARG A 232 23.75 -21.34 4.47
CA ARG A 232 24.21 -21.30 5.86
C ARG A 232 23.40 -20.33 6.72
N ARG A 233 23.31 -20.66 8.00
CA ARG A 233 22.75 -19.80 9.04
C ARG A 233 23.86 -19.41 9.99
N CYS A 234 23.93 -18.12 10.31
CA CYS A 234 24.88 -17.60 11.28
C CYS A 234 24.16 -16.97 12.46
N GLU A 235 24.89 -16.81 13.55
CA GLU A 235 24.45 -16.15 14.77
C GLU A 235 25.53 -15.18 15.23
N ALA A 236 25.10 -14.00 15.65
CA ALA A 236 25.95 -12.96 16.21
C ALA A 236 25.40 -12.53 17.57
N ASN A 237 26.28 -12.45 18.57
CA ASN A 237 25.99 -11.73 19.80
C ASN A 237 26.37 -10.25 19.60
N LEU A 238 25.49 -9.31 19.93
CA LEU A 238 25.72 -7.87 19.80
C LEU A 238 26.30 -7.25 21.07
N ALA A 239 26.24 -7.96 22.20
CA ALA A 239 26.67 -7.46 23.50
C ALA A 239 28.19 -7.55 23.73
N ASP A 240 28.90 -8.30 22.90
CA ASP A 240 30.35 -8.52 23.02
C ASP A 240 31.02 -8.51 21.64
N ASP A 241 32.33 -8.71 21.58
CA ASP A 241 33.12 -8.80 20.33
C ASP A 241 33.28 -10.24 19.82
N SER A 242 32.42 -11.17 20.25
CA SER A 242 32.49 -12.56 19.77
C SER A 242 32.35 -12.62 18.24
N PRO A 243 33.11 -13.51 17.58
CA PRO A 243 33.03 -13.68 16.14
C PRO A 243 31.67 -14.29 15.75
N ILE A 244 31.22 -13.96 14.54
CA ILE A 244 29.98 -14.52 13.99
C ILE A 244 30.19 -16.01 13.72
N ALA A 245 29.35 -16.85 14.32
CA ALA A 245 29.40 -18.31 14.14
C ALA A 245 28.41 -18.73 13.05
N CYS A 246 28.86 -19.54 12.09
CA CYS A 246 28.02 -20.02 10.98
C CYS A 246 28.00 -21.55 10.92
N ALA A 247 26.82 -22.11 10.68
CA ALA A 247 26.59 -23.53 10.43
C ALA A 247 25.84 -23.75 9.11
N GLY A 248 26.00 -24.94 8.52
CA GLY A 248 25.25 -25.31 7.32
C GLY A 248 23.74 -25.41 7.61
N GLY A 249 22.91 -24.90 6.71
CA GLY A 249 21.45 -24.85 6.85
C GLY A 249 20.85 -23.52 6.38
N GLY A 250 19.52 -23.44 6.17
CA GLY A 250 18.85 -22.19 5.79
C GLY A 250 18.16 -22.22 4.41
N SER A 251 17.11 -23.03 4.28
CA SER A 251 16.24 -23.06 3.09
C SER A 251 15.09 -22.07 3.15
N ASP A 252 14.69 -21.65 4.35
CA ASP A 252 13.40 -20.99 4.56
C ASP A 252 13.60 -19.48 4.70
N TRP A 253 13.33 -18.77 3.61
CA TRP A 253 13.44 -17.32 3.54
C TRP A 253 12.09 -16.67 3.87
N PRO A 254 12.05 -15.67 4.78
CA PRO A 254 10.83 -14.92 5.03
C PRO A 254 10.35 -14.20 3.76
N ALA A 255 9.08 -14.37 3.40
CA ALA A 255 8.46 -13.71 2.25
C ALA A 255 7.80 -12.36 2.61
N GLY A 256 7.95 -11.91 3.85
CA GLY A 256 7.32 -10.70 4.37
C GLY A 256 7.39 -10.64 5.89
N ARG A 257 6.74 -9.62 6.46
CA ARG A 257 6.69 -9.39 7.91
C ARG A 257 5.26 -9.27 8.38
N LEU A 258 4.94 -9.87 9.52
CA LEU A 258 3.70 -9.64 10.21
C LEU A 258 3.84 -8.41 11.10
N LEU A 259 2.90 -7.47 10.98
CA LEU A 259 2.82 -6.26 11.77
C LEU A 259 1.49 -6.23 12.52
N SER A 260 1.46 -5.59 13.68
CA SER A 260 0.24 -5.38 14.45
C SER A 260 0.20 -3.95 14.98
N LEU A 261 -0.97 -3.33 14.86
CA LEU A 261 -1.21 -1.98 15.39
C LEU A 261 -2.56 -2.00 16.11
N PRO A 262 -2.59 -2.28 17.43
CA PRO A 262 -3.82 -2.42 18.21
C PRO A 262 -4.75 -1.20 18.13
N ALA A 263 -4.18 -0.01 17.96
CA ALA A 263 -4.92 1.24 17.78
C ALA A 263 -5.87 1.22 16.56
N CYS A 264 -5.57 0.40 15.56
CA CYS A 264 -6.36 0.22 14.33
C CYS A 264 -7.18 -1.09 14.33
N GLY A 265 -7.39 -1.66 15.51
CA GLY A 265 -8.04 -2.94 15.73
C GLY A 265 -7.05 -4.06 16.08
N ALA A 266 -7.55 -5.17 16.63
CA ALA A 266 -6.74 -6.32 17.07
C ALA A 266 -6.24 -7.22 15.92
N GLN A 267 -6.16 -6.69 14.70
CA GLN A 267 -5.81 -7.44 13.50
C GLN A 267 -4.32 -7.32 13.16
N ALA A 268 -3.75 -8.42 12.70
CA ALA A 268 -2.39 -8.49 12.21
C ALA A 268 -2.36 -8.34 10.68
N TRP A 269 -1.26 -7.80 10.18
CA TRP A 269 -1.10 -7.39 8.79
C TRP A 269 0.18 -7.96 8.20
N TRP A 270 0.09 -8.58 7.04
CA TRP A 270 1.25 -8.97 6.25
C TRP A 270 1.75 -7.78 5.43
N LEU A 271 2.95 -7.31 5.74
CA LEU A 271 3.74 -6.43 4.89
C LEU A 271 4.58 -7.27 3.92
N LYS A 272 4.35 -7.11 2.62
CA LYS A 272 5.03 -7.86 1.56
C LYS A 272 5.46 -6.94 0.42
N SER A 273 6.48 -7.36 -0.31
CA SER A 273 6.79 -6.84 -1.65
C SER A 273 6.21 -7.80 -2.70
N ASP A 274 5.86 -7.29 -3.87
CA ASP A 274 5.56 -8.13 -5.03
C ASP A 274 6.80 -8.86 -5.55
N GLY A 275 7.99 -8.33 -5.25
CA GLY A 275 9.27 -9.00 -5.40
C GLY A 275 9.58 -9.29 -6.86
N THR A 276 10.04 -8.26 -7.58
CA THR A 276 10.43 -8.37 -8.98
C THR A 276 11.87 -8.89 -9.14
N ASP A 277 12.32 -9.02 -10.39
CA ASP A 277 13.66 -9.47 -10.80
C ASP A 277 14.80 -8.47 -10.51
N TRP A 278 14.57 -7.51 -9.62
CA TRP A 278 15.45 -6.41 -9.23
C TRP A 278 15.72 -5.37 -10.32
N THR A 279 14.98 -5.41 -11.43
CA THR A 279 15.15 -4.45 -12.55
C THR A 279 14.05 -3.40 -12.62
N ALA A 280 12.96 -3.57 -11.87
CA ALA A 280 11.81 -2.66 -11.85
C ALA A 280 11.56 -2.10 -10.44
N GLU A 281 10.73 -1.06 -10.38
CA GLU A 281 10.18 -0.57 -9.13
C GLU A 281 9.27 -1.64 -8.52
N ASP A 282 9.47 -1.92 -7.24
CA ASP A 282 8.62 -2.84 -6.48
C ASP A 282 7.46 -2.10 -5.82
N ARG A 283 6.43 -2.85 -5.45
CA ARG A 283 5.33 -2.36 -4.61
C ARG A 283 5.33 -3.05 -3.27
N LEU A 284 5.40 -2.23 -2.22
CA LEU A 284 5.22 -2.67 -0.84
C LEU A 284 3.73 -2.55 -0.47
N PHE A 285 3.12 -3.62 0.05
CA PHE A 285 1.70 -3.64 0.35
C PHE A 285 1.36 -4.37 1.64
N LEU A 286 0.25 -3.95 2.25
CA LEU A 286 -0.33 -4.52 3.46
C LEU A 286 -1.61 -5.28 3.16
N ARG A 287 -1.72 -6.49 3.71
CA ARG A 287 -2.94 -7.31 3.66
C ARG A 287 -3.27 -7.86 5.03
N SER A 288 -4.55 -8.02 5.34
CA SER A 288 -4.95 -8.65 6.61
C SER A 288 -4.43 -10.08 6.66
N SER A 289 -3.97 -10.53 7.83
CA SER A 289 -3.36 -11.85 7.98
C SER A 289 -4.28 -13.01 7.64
N GLY A 290 -5.60 -12.80 7.74
CA GLY A 290 -6.64 -13.77 7.37
C GLY A 290 -7.25 -13.58 5.98
N ALA A 291 -6.83 -12.56 5.23
CA ALA A 291 -7.41 -12.28 3.92
C ALA A 291 -6.91 -13.27 2.85
N ALA A 292 -7.77 -13.59 1.89
CA ALA A 292 -7.41 -14.41 0.73
C ALA A 292 -6.24 -13.79 -0.04
N LYS A 293 -5.43 -14.62 -0.70
CA LYS A 293 -4.23 -14.18 -1.46
C LYS A 293 -4.57 -13.16 -2.56
N GLU A 294 -5.81 -13.16 -3.05
CA GLU A 294 -6.31 -12.29 -4.12
C GLU A 294 -6.93 -10.98 -3.59
N SER A 295 -7.08 -10.84 -2.27
CA SER A 295 -7.64 -9.62 -1.69
C SER A 295 -6.83 -8.38 -2.06
N ALA A 296 -7.56 -7.28 -2.27
CA ALA A 296 -6.92 -5.98 -2.46
C ALA A 296 -6.10 -5.61 -1.21
N PRO A 297 -4.93 -4.98 -1.39
CA PRO A 297 -4.16 -4.49 -0.25
C PRO A 297 -4.94 -3.38 0.46
N VAL A 298 -4.82 -3.32 1.79
CA VAL A 298 -5.44 -2.29 2.62
C VAL A 298 -4.66 -0.98 2.56
N ALA A 299 -3.35 -1.08 2.36
CA ALA A 299 -2.50 0.06 2.00
C ALA A 299 -1.34 -0.44 1.14
N GLU A 300 -0.83 0.45 0.29
CA GLU A 300 0.29 0.18 -0.60
C GLU A 300 1.19 1.40 -0.78
N TRP A 301 2.44 1.14 -1.14
CA TRP A 301 3.44 2.14 -1.46
C TRP A 301 4.29 1.64 -2.65
N ASN A 302 4.32 2.44 -3.72
CA ASN A 302 5.25 2.23 -4.84
C ASN A 302 6.65 2.71 -4.42
N VAL A 303 7.57 1.76 -4.36
CA VAL A 303 8.93 1.94 -3.87
C VAL A 303 9.81 2.44 -5.02
N PRO A 304 10.80 3.35 -4.79
CA PRO A 304 11.65 3.90 -5.86
C PRO A 304 12.62 2.89 -6.52
N GLY A 305 12.46 1.59 -6.25
CA GLY A 305 13.28 0.53 -6.81
C GLY A 305 12.97 -0.83 -6.17
N ALA A 306 13.92 -1.75 -6.30
CA ALA A 306 13.73 -3.15 -5.89
C ALA A 306 13.87 -3.33 -4.37
N VAL A 307 12.98 -4.09 -3.75
CA VAL A 307 13.04 -4.41 -2.32
C VAL A 307 13.94 -5.64 -2.11
N PHE A 308 15.02 -5.45 -1.35
CA PHE A 308 15.97 -6.51 -1.02
C PHE A 308 15.58 -7.29 0.24
N SER A 309 15.03 -6.59 1.23
CA SER A 309 14.59 -7.24 2.48
C SER A 309 13.51 -6.42 3.20
N ILE A 310 12.71 -7.15 3.99
CA ILE A 310 11.77 -6.59 4.94
C ILE A 310 12.13 -7.19 6.31
N GLY A 311 12.80 -6.41 7.14
CA GLY A 311 13.25 -6.76 8.48
C GLY A 311 12.33 -6.24 9.59
N ALA A 312 12.63 -6.65 10.82
CA ALA A 312 11.93 -6.17 12.01
C ALA A 312 12.19 -4.67 12.24
N GLY A 313 11.13 -3.95 12.62
CA GLY A 313 11.22 -2.57 13.11
C GLY A 313 11.31 -2.49 14.63
N SER A 314 11.29 -1.26 15.15
CA SER A 314 11.45 -0.96 16.57
C SER A 314 10.29 -1.42 17.45
N ASN A 315 9.16 -1.79 16.85
CA ASN A 315 7.97 -2.28 17.54
C ASN A 315 7.15 -3.18 16.58
N ALA A 316 6.07 -3.78 17.08
CA ALA A 316 5.22 -4.66 16.29
C ALA A 316 4.49 -3.96 15.13
N ALA A 317 4.39 -2.62 15.16
CA ALA A 317 3.75 -1.81 14.12
C ALA A 317 4.74 -1.28 13.08
N SER A 318 6.01 -1.67 13.14
CA SER A 318 7.06 -1.15 12.27
C SER A 318 7.94 -2.22 11.63
N ALA A 319 8.52 -1.87 10.49
CA ALA A 319 9.47 -2.68 9.74
C ALA A 319 10.64 -1.83 9.25
N ALA A 320 11.77 -2.48 8.99
CA ALA A 320 12.89 -1.90 8.26
C ALA A 320 12.88 -2.47 6.84
N VAL A 321 12.88 -1.62 5.82
CA VAL A 321 12.86 -2.04 4.41
C VAL A 321 14.11 -1.58 3.71
N VAL A 322 14.80 -2.51 3.07
CA VAL A 322 15.99 -2.20 2.25
C VAL A 322 15.59 -2.17 0.79
N VAL A 323 15.90 -1.06 0.13
CA VAL A 323 15.55 -0.79 -1.27
C VAL A 323 16.81 -0.46 -2.04
N ARG A 324 16.96 -1.00 -3.25
CA ARG A 324 17.94 -0.50 -4.22
C ARG A 324 17.25 0.49 -5.15
N SER A 325 17.51 1.77 -4.94
CA SER A 325 16.93 2.87 -5.70
C SER A 325 17.38 2.82 -7.15
N LEU A 326 16.43 2.79 -8.11
CA LEU A 326 16.77 2.73 -9.53
C LEU A 326 17.20 4.09 -10.08
N SER A 327 16.79 5.18 -9.42
CA SER A 327 17.15 6.55 -9.82
C SER A 327 18.57 6.94 -9.39
N THR A 328 18.98 6.52 -8.19
CA THR A 328 20.29 6.88 -7.64
C THR A 328 21.32 5.74 -7.71
N GLY A 329 20.87 4.49 -7.82
CA GLY A 329 21.72 3.31 -7.72
C GLY A 329 22.09 2.92 -6.28
N ASN A 330 21.75 3.76 -5.29
CA ASN A 330 22.08 3.55 -3.89
C ASN A 330 21.15 2.54 -3.21
N TYR A 331 21.65 1.93 -2.15
CA TYR A 331 20.87 1.18 -1.18
C TYR A 331 20.33 2.12 -0.12
N GLU A 332 19.03 2.06 0.10
CA GLU A 332 18.28 2.92 1.01
C GLU A 332 17.61 2.05 2.09
N VAL A 333 17.63 2.52 3.33
CA VAL A 333 16.94 1.89 4.46
C VAL A 333 15.80 2.79 4.89
N TYR A 334 14.58 2.28 4.77
CA TYR A 334 13.37 2.95 5.21
C TYR A 334 12.85 2.34 6.50
N ARG A 335 12.43 3.18 7.45
CA ARG A 335 11.49 2.80 8.50
C ARG A 335 10.09 2.88 7.94
N ILE A 336 9.38 1.77 8.03
CA ILE A 336 7.95 1.68 7.75
C ILE A 336 7.21 1.60 9.07
N GLU A 337 6.19 2.44 9.22
CA GLU A 337 5.34 2.46 10.41
C GLU A 337 3.87 2.46 10.01
N LEU A 338 3.07 1.65 10.70
CA LEU A 338 1.63 1.65 10.51
C LEU A 338 1.02 2.83 11.27
N ALA A 339 0.05 3.50 10.65
CA ALA A 339 -0.74 4.53 11.31
C ALA A 339 -2.21 4.41 10.93
N CYS A 340 -3.08 4.90 11.82
CA CYS A 340 -4.50 5.09 11.54
C CYS A 340 -4.76 6.52 11.07
N THR A 341 -5.62 6.69 10.08
CA THR A 341 -6.30 7.98 9.88
C THR A 341 -7.37 8.14 10.96
N ASN A 342 -7.29 9.21 11.75
CA ASN A 342 -8.35 9.64 12.65
C ASN A 342 -9.58 10.15 11.90
#